data_AF-A0A2M7QU71-F1
#
_entry.id   AF-A0A2M7QU71-F1
#
_cell.length_a   1.000
_cell.length_b   1.000
_cell.length_c   1.000
_cell.angle_alpha   90.00
_cell.angle_beta   90.00
_cell.angle_gamma   90.00
#
_symmetry.space_group_name_H-M   'P 1'
#
loop_
_entity.id
_entity.type
_entity.pdbx_description
1 polymer ?
#
loop_
_entity_poly.entity_id
_entity_poly.type
_entity_poly.pdbx_seq_one_letter_code
_entity_poly.pdbx_strand_id
1 'polypeptide(L)'
;MDPTSFSLLYKVSYFVVLLPTLLIIISAVVSAKQMGGSLGEGLKKIASGTVIHTIMIVAFIFQELGFRGILQSLQIQIFFLVCGLLGAALLITGYVQIYRIAQKLKLFTI
;
A
#
# COMPACT_ATOMS: atom_id res chain seq x y z
N MET A 1 -18.41 20.56 -12.85
CA MET A 1 -18.62 19.84 -11.57
C MET A 1 -18.06 20.72 -10.48
N ASP A 2 -18.87 21.05 -9.49
CA ASP A 2 -18.51 21.99 -8.42
C ASP A 2 -17.40 21.37 -7.54
N PRO A 3 -16.18 21.95 -7.50
CA PRO A 3 -15.02 21.37 -6.80
C PRO A 3 -15.18 21.33 -5.27
N THR A 4 -16.26 21.89 -4.74
CA THR A 4 -16.52 22.04 -3.30
C THR A 4 -17.34 20.91 -2.68
N SER A 5 -17.87 19.98 -3.49
CA SER A 5 -18.84 18.97 -3.04
C SER A 5 -18.29 17.53 -3.01
N PHE A 6 -17.11 17.34 -2.41
CA PHE A 6 -16.71 15.98 -2.03
C PHE A 6 -17.68 15.45 -0.97
N SER A 7 -18.46 14.44 -1.34
CA SER A 7 -19.35 13.71 -0.44
C SER A 7 -18.61 13.32 0.83
N LEU A 8 -19.21 13.59 1.99
CA LEU A 8 -18.68 13.22 3.31
C LEU A 8 -18.23 11.76 3.34
N LEU A 9 -18.95 10.87 2.65
CA LEU A 9 -18.62 9.46 2.48
C LEU A 9 -17.23 9.24 1.89
N TYR A 10 -16.85 10.00 0.86
CA TYR A 10 -15.54 9.89 0.21
C TYR A 10 -14.41 10.35 1.14
N LYS A 11 -14.64 11.42 1.91
CA LYS A 11 -13.65 11.89 2.91
C LYS A 11 -13.45 10.86 4.02
N VAL A 12 -14.55 10.30 4.52
CA VAL A 12 -14.53 9.26 5.56
C VAL A 12 -13.85 7.99 5.05
N SER A 13 -14.12 7.54 3.81
CA SER A 13 -13.49 6.34 3.26
C SER A 13 -11.96 6.45 3.18
N TYR A 14 -11.42 7.64 2.87
CA TYR A 14 -9.98 7.83 2.88
C TYR A 14 -9.38 7.68 4.28
N PHE A 15 -9.96 8.34 5.29
CA PHE A 15 -9.48 8.22 6.67
C PHE A 15 -9.56 6.78 7.18
N VAL A 16 -10.64 6.07 6.85
CA VAL A 16 -10.84 4.66 7.20
C VAL A 16 -9.81 3.75 6.54
N VAL A 17 -9.30 4.08 5.35
CA VAL A 17 -8.27 3.28 4.67
C VAL A 17 -6.85 3.66 5.10
N LEU A 18 -6.58 4.95 5.34
CA LEU A 18 -5.25 5.49 5.66
C LEU A 18 -4.73 5.03 7.03
N LEU A 19 -5.60 5.02 8.05
CA LEU A 19 -5.21 4.66 9.41
C LEU A 19 -4.79 3.19 9.52
N PRO A 20 -5.57 2.21 9.01
CA PRO A 20 -5.17 0.81 8.97
C PRO A 20 -3.94 0.56 8.10
N THR A 21 -3.79 1.24 6.96
CA THR A 21 -2.58 1.07 6.11
C THR A 21 -1.33 1.55 6.81
N LEU A 22 -1.38 2.68 7.54
CA LEU A 22 -0.26 3.14 8.37
C LEU A 22 0.08 2.14 9.47
N LEU A 23 -0.94 1.59 10.15
CA LEU A 23 -0.72 0.54 11.16
C LEU A 23 -0.06 -0.70 10.55
N ILE A 24 -0.52 -1.16 9.38
CA ILE A 24 0.08 -2.30 8.66
C ILE A 24 1.55 -2.02 8.33
N ILE A 25 1.88 -0.82 7.85
CA ILE A 25 3.26 -0.44 7.55
C ILE A 25 4.13 -0.50 8.82
N ILE A 26 3.67 0.14 9.90
CA ILE A 26 4.41 0.18 11.18
C ILE A 26 4.60 -1.24 11.70
N SER A 27 3.53 -2.02 11.79
CA SER A 27 3.57 -3.42 12.26
C SER A 27 4.51 -4.25 11.40
N ALA A 28 4.41 -4.17 10.07
CA ALA A 28 5.27 -4.94 9.17
C ALA A 28 6.76 -4.55 9.32
N VAL A 29 7.08 -3.27 9.47
CA VAL A 29 8.46 -2.80 9.67
C VAL A 29 9.01 -3.23 11.03
N VAL A 30 8.23 -3.10 12.10
CA VAL A 30 8.64 -3.51 13.46
C VAL A 30 8.83 -5.02 13.52
N SER A 31 7.86 -5.80 13.02
CA SER A 31 7.96 -7.26 12.96
C SER A 31 9.13 -7.72 12.09
N ALA A 32 9.43 -7.02 10.99
CA ALA A 32 10.57 -7.33 10.16
C ALA A 32 11.91 -7.18 10.88
N LYS A 33 12.04 -6.16 11.75
CA LYS A 33 13.24 -5.95 12.57
C LYS A 33 13.42 -7.05 13.61
N GLN A 34 12.31 -7.57 14.17
CA GLN A 34 12.35 -8.61 15.20
C GLN A 34 12.58 -10.01 14.64
N MET A 35 11.97 -10.34 13.49
CA MET A 35 11.97 -11.69 12.94
C MET A 35 13.24 -12.04 12.14
N GLY A 36 13.86 -11.06 11.47
CA GLY A 36 15.05 -11.29 10.65
C GLY A 36 14.86 -12.30 9.50
N GLY A 37 15.93 -12.56 8.76
CA GLY A 37 15.98 -13.55 7.67
C GLY A 37 14.87 -13.41 6.61
N SER A 38 14.47 -14.53 6.02
CA SER A 38 13.46 -14.57 4.95
C SER A 38 12.06 -14.11 5.39
N LEU A 39 11.72 -14.21 6.68
CA LEU A 39 10.42 -13.77 7.19
C LEU A 39 10.38 -12.23 7.29
N GLY A 40 11.46 -11.65 7.82
CA GLY A 40 11.64 -10.21 7.85
C GLY A 40 11.70 -9.57 6.46
N GLU A 41 12.30 -10.24 5.47
CA GLU A 41 12.25 -9.80 4.07
C GLU A 41 10.84 -9.81 3.49
N GLY A 42 10.05 -10.86 3.75
CA GLY A 42 8.66 -10.93 3.32
C GLY A 42 7.83 -9.78 3.89
N LEU A 43 8.01 -9.49 5.18
CA LEU A 43 7.34 -8.37 5.86
C LEU A 43 7.78 -7.01 5.31
N LYS A 44 9.07 -6.82 4.97
CA LYS A 44 9.56 -5.61 4.30
C LYS A 44 8.90 -5.41 2.93
N LYS A 45 8.74 -6.48 2.14
CA LYS A 45 8.04 -6.41 0.84
C LYS A 45 6.59 -5.98 1.01
N ILE A 46 5.88 -6.54 2.00
CA ILE A 46 4.50 -6.11 2.32
C ILE A 46 4.48 -4.65 2.74
N ALA A 47 5.39 -4.22 3.60
CA ALA A 47 5.49 -2.82 4.03
C ALA A 47 5.73 -1.90 2.83
N SER A 48 6.70 -2.22 1.97
CA SER A 48 7.01 -1.44 0.76
C SER A 48 5.83 -1.36 -0.20
N GLY A 49 5.16 -2.48 -0.47
CA GLY A 49 3.97 -2.51 -1.32
C GLY A 49 2.83 -1.64 -0.76
N THR A 50 2.60 -1.73 0.56
CA THR A 50 1.61 -0.90 1.25
C THR A 50 1.97 0.58 1.20
N VAL A 51 3.24 0.96 1.41
CA VAL A 51 3.72 2.35 1.28
C VAL A 51 3.44 2.90 -0.12
N ILE A 52 3.73 2.12 -1.17
CA ILE A 52 3.48 2.56 -2.56
C ILE A 52 1.99 2.80 -2.79
N HIS A 53 1.11 1.90 -2.32
CA HIS A 53 -0.33 2.10 -2.43
C HIS A 53 -0.82 3.29 -1.61
N THR A 54 -0.26 3.54 -0.43
CA THR A 54 -0.56 4.75 0.36
C THR A 54 -0.15 6.02 -0.39
N ILE A 55 1.03 6.05 -1.02
CA ILE A 55 1.47 7.18 -1.84
C ILE A 55 0.51 7.40 -3.02
N MET A 56 0.05 6.33 -3.68
CA MET A 56 -0.93 6.43 -4.75
C MET A 56 -2.27 7.02 -4.25
N ILE A 57 -2.77 6.56 -3.11
CA ILE A 57 -4.01 7.09 -2.51
C ILE A 57 -3.85 8.58 -2.22
N VAL A 58 -2.72 8.98 -1.61
CA VAL A 58 -2.43 10.39 -1.31
C VAL A 58 -2.32 11.21 -2.60
N ALA A 59 -1.60 10.71 -3.61
CA ALA A 59 -1.48 11.37 -4.91
C ALA A 59 -2.84 11.56 -5.59
N PHE A 60 -3.72 10.55 -5.50
CA PHE A 60 -5.09 10.63 -6.01
C PHE A 60 -5.91 11.69 -5.28
N ILE A 61 -5.84 11.75 -3.95
CA ILE A 61 -6.51 12.79 -3.16
C ILE A 61 -6.03 14.18 -3.58
N PHE A 62 -4.72 14.39 -3.73
CA PHE A 62 -4.18 15.69 -4.18
C PHE A 62 -4.68 16.07 -5.58
N GLN A 63 -4.67 15.12 -6.51
CA GLN A 63 -5.17 15.34 -7.87
C GLN A 63 -6.66 15.74 -7.86
N GLU A 64 -7.48 15.03 -7.08
CA GLU A 64 -8.91 15.31 -6.91
C GLU A 64 -9.17 16.67 -6.26
N LEU A 65 -8.33 17.10 -5.31
CA LEU A 65 -8.39 18.44 -4.71
C LEU A 65 -7.93 19.57 -5.66
N GLY A 66 -7.64 19.26 -6.93
CA GLY A 66 -7.23 20.23 -7.94
C GLY A 66 -5.73 20.51 -7.97
N PHE A 67 -4.93 19.86 -7.10
CA PHE A 67 -3.47 19.93 -7.15
C PHE A 67 -2.94 19.03 -8.28
N ARG A 68 -3.08 19.49 -9.52
CA ARG A 68 -2.61 18.75 -10.71
C ARG A 68 -1.08 18.79 -10.90
N GLY A 69 -0.37 19.63 -10.15
CA GLY A 69 1.07 19.81 -10.27
C GLY A 69 1.50 20.20 -11.69
N ILE A 70 2.74 19.87 -12.06
CA ILE A 70 3.33 20.12 -13.39
C ILE A 70 3.11 18.93 -14.35
N LEU A 71 2.48 17.84 -13.88
CA LEU A 71 2.40 16.59 -14.61
C LEU A 71 1.21 16.59 -15.59
N GLN A 72 1.47 16.13 -16.82
CA GLN A 72 0.43 15.93 -17.84
C GLN A 72 -0.42 14.70 -17.54
N SER A 73 -1.66 14.66 -18.06
CA SER A 73 -2.62 13.58 -17.79
C SER A 73 -2.06 12.18 -18.09
N LEU A 74 -1.29 12.03 -19.17
CA LEU A 74 -0.64 10.77 -19.52
C LEU A 74 0.41 10.34 -18.48
N GLN A 75 1.20 11.28 -17.96
CA GLN A 75 2.22 11.00 -16.95
C GLN A 75 1.58 10.52 -15.64
N ILE A 76 0.44 11.10 -15.28
CA ILE A 76 -0.34 10.69 -14.12
C ILE A 76 -0.86 9.25 -14.31
N GLN A 77 -1.43 8.93 -15.47
CA GLN A 77 -1.92 7.58 -15.78
C GLN A 77 -0.79 6.54 -15.72
N ILE A 78 0.36 6.85 -16.32
CA ILE A 78 1.55 5.97 -16.28
C ILE A 78 2.04 5.80 -14.84
N PHE A 79 2.08 6.87 -14.04
CA PHE A 79 2.45 6.79 -12.63
C PHE A 79 1.54 5.83 -11.86
N PHE A 80 0.21 5.99 -11.97
CA PHE A 80 -0.73 5.11 -11.30
C PHE A 80 -0.62 3.65 -11.76
N LEU A 81 -0.43 3.41 -13.06
CA LEU A 81 -0.26 2.07 -13.59
C LEU A 81 1.01 1.40 -13.07
N VAL A 82 2.15 2.08 -13.16
CA VAL A 82 3.46 1.54 -12.77
C VAL A 82 3.52 1.33 -11.26
N CYS A 83 3.13 2.32 -10.47
CA CYS A 83 3.10 2.20 -9.00
C CYS A 83 2.08 1.14 -8.55
N GLY A 84 0.94 1.04 -9.23
CA GLY A 84 -0.07 0.02 -8.94
C GLY A 84 0.48 -1.39 -9.16
N LEU A 85 1.08 -1.64 -10.33
CA LEU A 85 1.71 -2.92 -10.64
C LEU A 85 2.85 -3.27 -9.69
N LEU A 86 3.74 -2.31 -9.41
CA LEU A 86 4.90 -2.55 -8.55
C LEU A 86 4.50 -2.77 -7.09
N GLY A 87 3.56 -1.98 -6.58
CA GLY A 87 3.00 -2.17 -5.23
C GLY A 87 2.31 -3.53 -5.10
N ALA A 88 1.49 -3.92 -6.08
CA ALA A 88 0.83 -5.22 -6.10
C ALA A 88 1.83 -6.38 -6.16
N ALA A 89 2.86 -6.28 -7.00
CA ALA A 89 3.91 -7.29 -7.10
C ALA A 89 4.66 -7.47 -5.76
N LEU A 90 4.97 -6.38 -5.05
CA LEU A 90 5.60 -6.45 -3.74
C LEU A 90 4.69 -7.07 -2.67
N LEU A 91 3.39 -6.74 -2.68
CA LEU A 91 2.40 -7.36 -1.78
C LEU A 91 2.28 -8.86 -2.04
N ILE A 92 2.12 -9.27 -3.30
CA ILE A 92 1.99 -10.68 -3.68
C ILE A 92 3.25 -11.45 -3.32
N THR A 93 4.43 -10.95 -3.70
CA THR A 93 5.69 -11.65 -3.43
C THR A 93 6.01 -11.71 -1.93
N GLY A 94 5.71 -10.65 -1.18
CA GLY A 94 5.81 -10.63 0.28
C GLY A 94 4.87 -11.64 0.94
N TYR A 95 3.58 -11.66 0.53
CA TYR A 95 2.60 -12.62 1.02
C TYR A 95 3.00 -14.07 0.72
N VAL A 96 3.37 -14.38 -0.52
CA VAL A 96 3.81 -15.72 -0.93
C VAL A 96 5.03 -16.17 -0.12
N GLN A 97 5.98 -15.27 0.15
CA GLN A 97 7.15 -15.58 0.97
C GLN A 97 6.74 -15.93 2.41
N ILE A 98 5.88 -15.13 3.03
CA ILE A 98 5.37 -15.40 4.39
C ILE A 98 4.56 -16.70 4.42
N TYR A 99 3.67 -16.92 3.45
CA TYR A 99 2.85 -18.12 3.34
C TYR A 99 3.72 -19.40 3.25
N ARG A 100 4.74 -19.40 2.39
CA ARG A 100 5.68 -20.52 2.26
C ARG A 100 6.43 -20.79 3.56
N ILE A 101 6.80 -19.75 4.31
CA ILE A 101 7.46 -19.90 5.61
C ILE A 101 6.49 -20.48 6.64
N ALA A 102 5.26 -19.98 6.70
CA ALA A 102 4.24 -20.47 7.62
C ALA A 102 3.87 -21.94 7.37
N GLN A 103 3.79 -22.34 6.10
CA GLN A 103 3.62 -23.75 5.72
C GLN A 103 4.81 -24.62 6.19
N LYS A 104 6.05 -24.16 5.98
CA LYS A 104 7.26 -24.88 6.47
C LYS A 104 7.28 -25.03 7.98
N LEU A 105 6.79 -24.03 8.71
CA LEU A 105 6.73 -24.02 10.16
C LEU A 105 5.53 -24.80 10.74
N LYS A 106 4.72 -25.47 9.89
CA LYS A 106 3.52 -26.21 10.34
C LYS A 106 2.51 -25.37 11.14
N LEU A 107 2.59 -24.04 11.05
CA LEU A 107 1.69 -23.10 11.74
C LEU A 107 0.24 -23.18 11.24
N PHE A 108 0.02 -23.86 10.11
CA PHE A 108 -1.30 -24.17 9.55
C PHE A 108 -1.54 -25.68 9.37
N THR A 109 -1.02 -26.50 10.28
CA THR A 109 -1.35 -27.94 10.28
C THR A 109 -2.63 -28.13 11.07
N ILE A 110 -3.75 -28.28 10.34
CA ILE A 110 -4.89 -29.10 10.78
C ILE A 110 -4.60 -30.51 10.29
#